data_AF-A0A7J6RKM8-F1
#
_entry.id   AF-A0A7J6RKM8-F1
#
_cell.length_a   1.000
_cell.length_b   1.000
_cell.length_c   1.000
_cell.angle_alpha   90.00
_cell.angle_beta   90.00
_cell.angle_gamma   90.00
#
_symmetry.space_group_name_H-M   'P 1'
#
loop_
_entity.id
_entity.type
_entity.pdbx_description
1 polymer ?
#
loop_
_entity_poly.entity_id
_entity_poly.type
_entity_poly.pdbx_seq_one_letter_code
_entity_poly.pdbx_strand_id
1 'polypeptide(L)'
;DTVCVVEGHKGKVAAAWGKLRLNSLEGKVKTVRGCPSSKIGVLREHEFDMTVVAVQGNGIGDEVRNYLSTVPCIMYISEYSAAVRRDIRLLSISHRVLDLGLFDFLPFDESVECCVVMLRRDVV
;
A
#
# COMPACT_ATOMS: atom_id res chain seq x y z
N ASP A 1 -14.24 -3.28 -7.01
CA ASP A 1 -13.31 -2.18 -6.69
C ASP A 1 -13.22 -1.94 -5.17
N THR A 2 -13.08 -2.99 -4.38
CA THR A 2 -13.00 -2.88 -2.91
C THR A 2 -11.57 -2.56 -2.49
N VAL A 3 -11.38 -1.45 -1.76
CA VAL A 3 -10.05 -1.02 -1.26
C VAL A 3 -9.96 -1.17 0.25
N CYS A 4 -8.96 -1.88 0.75
CA CYS A 4 -8.67 -1.95 2.19
C CYS A 4 -7.50 -1.04 2.56
N VAL A 5 -7.55 -0.38 3.72
CA VAL A 5 -6.42 0.35 4.30
C VAL A 5 -5.93 -0.40 5.54
N VAL A 6 -4.70 -0.88 5.50
CA VAL A 6 -4.01 -1.50 6.63
C VAL A 6 -3.06 -0.48 7.23
N GLU A 7 -3.20 -0.22 8.53
CA GLU A 7 -2.35 0.66 9.35
C GLU A 7 -2.24 2.14 8.95
N GLY A 8 -2.90 2.59 7.87
CA GLY A 8 -2.64 3.90 7.29
C GLY A 8 -3.47 5.09 7.77
N HIS A 9 -2.82 6.27 7.78
CA HIS A 9 -3.50 7.55 7.94
C HIS A 9 -4.28 7.90 6.67
N LYS A 10 -5.61 7.99 6.78
CA LYS A 10 -6.53 8.20 5.63
C LYS A 10 -6.15 9.40 4.75
N GLY A 11 -5.64 10.48 5.36
CA GLY A 11 -5.19 11.67 4.61
C GLY A 11 -3.95 11.43 3.74
N LYS A 12 -2.99 10.62 4.22
CA LYS A 12 -1.78 10.28 3.45
C LYS A 12 -2.15 9.38 2.26
N VAL A 13 -3.07 8.43 2.49
CA VAL A 13 -3.63 7.57 1.45
C VAL A 13 -4.33 8.38 0.37
N ALA A 14 -5.22 9.32 0.75
CA ALA A 14 -5.93 10.15 -0.21
C ALA A 14 -4.98 11.04 -1.03
N ALA A 15 -3.94 11.59 -0.40
CA ALA A 15 -2.97 12.42 -1.11
C ALA A 15 -2.05 11.62 -2.04
N ALA A 16 -1.61 10.43 -1.63
CA ALA A 16 -0.87 9.51 -2.48
C ALA A 16 -1.70 9.08 -3.70
N TRP A 17 -2.98 8.76 -3.47
CA TRP A 17 -3.93 8.41 -4.54
C TRP A 17 -4.16 9.54 -5.53
N GLY A 18 -4.32 10.78 -5.06
CA GLY A 18 -4.54 11.95 -5.92
C GLY A 18 -3.31 12.35 -6.74
N LYS A 19 -2.10 12.03 -6.27
CA LYS A 19 -0.84 12.35 -6.95
C LYS A 19 -0.38 11.26 -7.91
N LEU A 20 -0.64 10.00 -7.61
CA LEU A 20 -0.43 8.91 -8.54
C LEU A 20 -1.53 9.00 -9.60
N ARG A 21 -1.18 9.40 -10.82
CA ARG A 21 -2.10 9.37 -11.98
C ARG A 21 -2.36 7.91 -12.36
N LEU A 22 -3.07 7.20 -11.50
CA LEU A 22 -3.52 5.83 -11.68
C LEU A 22 -4.63 5.86 -12.73
N ASN A 23 -4.24 6.13 -13.97
CA ASN A 23 -5.12 6.24 -15.14
C ASN A 23 -5.91 4.94 -15.41
N SER A 24 -5.53 3.82 -14.78
CA SER A 24 -6.27 2.55 -14.83
C SER A 24 -7.28 2.35 -13.70
N LEU A 25 -7.30 3.22 -12.68
CA LEU A 25 -8.18 3.14 -11.51
C LEU A 25 -9.13 4.34 -11.38
N GLU A 26 -9.08 5.28 -12.32
CA GLU A 26 -10.04 6.39 -12.41
C GLU A 26 -11.47 5.84 -12.58
N GLY A 27 -12.29 5.98 -11.54
CA GLY A 27 -13.75 5.87 -11.68
C GLY A 27 -14.52 5.15 -10.57
N LYS A 28 -13.89 4.45 -9.61
CA LYS A 28 -14.68 3.66 -8.64
C LYS A 28 -14.10 3.68 -7.22
N VAL A 29 -14.39 4.74 -6.47
CA VAL A 29 -14.20 4.75 -5.01
C VAL A 29 -15.23 3.80 -4.38
N LYS A 30 -14.78 2.70 -3.77
CA LYS A 30 -15.67 1.75 -3.07
C LYS A 30 -15.06 1.28 -1.74
N THR A 31 -15.78 1.63 -0.68
CA THR A 31 -15.66 1.18 0.72
C THR A 31 -14.24 1.00 1.26
N VAL A 32 -13.67 2.08 1.79
CA VAL A 32 -12.39 2.04 2.52
C VAL A 32 -12.60 1.45 3.92
N ARG A 33 -12.25 0.18 4.12
CA ARG A 33 -12.18 -0.41 5.46
C ARG A 33 -10.79 -0.24 6.03
N GLY A 34 -10.69 0.55 7.10
CA GLY A 34 -9.47 0.63 7.92
C GLY A 34 -9.37 -0.58 8.84
N CYS A 35 -8.25 -1.29 8.80
CA CYS A 35 -7.99 -2.43 9.68
C CYS A 35 -6.63 -2.29 10.35
N PRO A 36 -6.54 -2.38 11.69
CA PRO A 36 -5.26 -2.60 12.36
C PRO A 36 -4.64 -3.92 11.89
N SER A 37 -3.31 -3.98 11.80
CA SER A 37 -2.58 -5.21 11.45
C SER A 37 -2.93 -6.40 12.34
N SER A 38 -3.24 -6.16 13.61
CA SER A 38 -3.69 -7.17 14.59
C SER A 38 -5.03 -7.84 14.25
N LYS A 39 -5.75 -7.36 13.24
CA LYS A 39 -7.03 -7.92 12.77
C LYS A 39 -6.99 -8.34 11.30
N ILE A 40 -5.81 -8.57 10.73
CA ILE A 40 -5.65 -8.93 9.32
C ILE A 40 -6.36 -10.25 8.96
N GLY A 41 -6.54 -11.16 9.92
CA GLY A 41 -7.33 -12.38 9.74
C GLY A 41 -8.77 -12.10 9.25
N VAL A 42 -9.40 -11.02 9.71
CA VAL A 42 -10.76 -10.61 9.29
C VAL A 42 -10.79 -10.12 7.85
N LEU A 43 -9.67 -9.56 7.36
CA LEU A 43 -9.57 -9.08 5.97
C LEU A 43 -9.45 -10.22 4.97
N ARG A 44 -9.01 -11.42 5.40
CA ARG A 44 -8.92 -12.59 4.52
C ARG A 44 -10.27 -13.13 4.10
N GLU A 45 -11.32 -12.82 4.85
CA GLU A 45 -12.70 -13.22 4.54
C GLU A 45 -13.32 -12.37 3.43
N HIS A 46 -12.60 -11.37 2.92
CA HIS A 46 -13.09 -10.41 1.93
C HIS A 46 -12.13 -10.28 0.76
N GLU A 47 -12.68 -10.18 -0.44
CA GLU A 47 -11.91 -9.93 -1.65
C GLU A 47 -11.76 -8.41 -1.85
N PHE A 48 -10.51 -7.97 -2.03
CA PHE A 48 -10.15 -6.58 -2.30
C PHE A 48 -9.37 -6.50 -3.61
N ASP A 49 -9.72 -5.55 -4.47
CA ASP A 49 -8.99 -5.29 -5.72
C ASP A 49 -7.68 -4.55 -5.46
N MET A 50 -7.60 -3.82 -4.36
CA MET A 50 -6.38 -3.17 -3.91
C MET A 50 -6.33 -3.11 -2.39
N THR A 51 -5.14 -3.35 -1.84
CA THR A 51 -4.84 -3.08 -0.44
C THR A 51 -3.83 -1.95 -0.35
N VAL A 52 -4.21 -0.89 0.34
CA VAL A 52 -3.32 0.20 0.73
C VAL A 52 -2.74 -0.14 2.09
N VAL A 53 -1.43 0.00 2.23
CA VAL A 53 -0.72 -0.18 3.49
C VAL A 53 0.11 1.06 3.71
N ALA A 54 -0.14 1.81 4.79
CA ALA A 54 0.75 2.90 5.16
C ALA A 54 1.41 2.58 6.50
N VAL A 55 2.72 2.41 6.47
CA VAL A 55 3.49 1.87 7.59
C VAL A 55 4.36 2.96 8.21
N GLN A 56 4.34 3.02 9.54
CA GLN A 56 5.23 3.87 10.33
C GLN A 56 6.42 3.06 10.83
N GLY A 57 7.62 3.63 10.77
CA GLY A 57 8.84 3.04 11.31
C GLY A 57 9.30 1.75 10.60
N ASN A 58 9.23 0.63 11.31
CA ASN A 58 9.93 -0.62 11.00
C ASN A 58 9.35 -1.46 9.85
N GLY A 59 8.39 -0.94 9.07
CA GLY A 59 7.76 -1.66 7.96
C GLY A 59 6.77 -2.74 8.40
N ILE A 60 6.37 -3.61 7.47
CA ILE A 60 5.30 -4.59 7.69
C ILE A 60 5.80 -5.85 8.42
N GLY A 61 4.95 -6.40 9.30
CA GLY A 61 5.18 -7.70 9.92
C GLY A 61 4.91 -8.88 8.97
N ASP A 62 5.36 -10.08 9.37
CA ASP A 62 5.22 -11.30 8.56
C ASP A 62 3.76 -11.63 8.24
N GLU A 63 2.84 -11.42 9.18
CA GLU A 63 1.42 -11.71 8.99
C GLU A 63 0.79 -10.80 7.93
N VAL A 64 1.08 -9.49 7.99
CA VAL A 64 0.65 -8.50 7.01
C VAL A 64 1.25 -8.83 5.65
N ARG A 65 2.55 -9.14 5.58
CA ARG A 65 3.22 -9.56 4.34
C ARG A 65 2.57 -10.79 3.72
N ASN A 66 2.27 -11.81 4.52
CA ASN A 66 1.65 -13.05 4.06
C ASN A 66 0.22 -12.81 3.54
N TYR A 67 -0.49 -11.82 4.07
CA TYR A 67 -1.76 -11.39 3.50
C TYR A 67 -1.55 -10.61 2.19
N LEU A 68 -0.62 -9.66 2.17
CA LEU A 68 -0.36 -8.86 0.97
C LEU A 68 0.14 -9.72 -0.20
N SER A 69 0.82 -10.83 0.04
CA SER A 69 1.23 -11.73 -1.05
C SER A 69 0.05 -12.35 -1.81
N THR A 70 -1.15 -12.38 -1.22
CA THR A 70 -2.35 -12.95 -1.82
C THR A 70 -3.25 -11.93 -2.50
N VAL A 71 -3.10 -10.63 -2.24
CA VAL A 71 -3.98 -9.60 -2.83
C VAL A 71 -3.54 -9.26 -4.25
N PRO A 72 -4.45 -8.81 -5.14
CA PRO A 72 -4.12 -8.53 -6.53
C PRO A 72 -3.29 -7.25 -6.71
N CYS A 73 -3.55 -6.20 -5.94
CA CYS A 73 -2.84 -4.93 -6.04
C CYS A 73 -2.51 -4.36 -4.66
N ILE A 74 -1.34 -3.73 -4.55
CA ILE A 74 -0.83 -3.13 -3.31
C ILE A 74 -0.46 -1.68 -3.58
N MET A 75 -0.88 -0.77 -2.70
CA MET A 75 -0.33 0.57 -2.59
C MET A 75 0.40 0.68 -1.26
N TYR A 76 1.73 0.67 -1.28
CA TYR A 76 2.57 0.72 -0.09
C TYR A 76 3.07 2.14 0.12
N ILE A 77 2.80 2.74 1.29
CA ILE A 77 3.17 4.12 1.64
C ILE A 77 4.04 4.11 2.90
N SER A 78 5.20 4.77 2.88
CA SER A 78 6.01 4.97 4.09
C SER A 78 7.01 6.11 3.94
N GLU A 79 7.31 6.77 5.05
CA GLU A 79 8.40 7.75 5.20
C GLU A 79 9.77 7.11 5.49
N TYR A 80 9.81 5.79 5.74
CA TYR A 80 11.04 5.07 6.09
C TYR A 80 11.58 4.25 4.91
N SER A 81 12.50 4.86 4.15
CA SER A 81 13.08 4.25 2.93
C SER A 81 13.72 2.87 3.15
N ALA A 82 14.34 2.63 4.31
CA ALA A 82 14.92 1.35 4.65
C ALA A 82 13.86 0.23 4.78
N ALA A 83 12.73 0.54 5.40
CA ALA A 83 11.59 -0.37 5.52
C ALA A 83 10.97 -0.64 4.15
N VAL A 84 10.73 0.41 3.36
CA VAL A 84 10.23 0.28 1.97
C VAL A 84 11.11 -0.66 1.18
N ARG A 85 12.43 -0.44 1.15
CA ARG A 85 13.36 -1.26 0.37
C ARG A 85 13.30 -2.74 0.78
N ARG A 86 13.26 -3.03 2.09
CA ARG A 86 13.18 -4.40 2.60
C ARG A 86 11.85 -5.06 2.20
N ASP A 87 10.75 -4.38 2.43
CA ASP A 87 9.41 -4.94 2.26
C ASP A 87 9.06 -5.12 0.78
N ILE A 88 9.40 -4.14 -0.07
CA ILE A 88 9.23 -4.24 -1.51
C ILE A 88 10.08 -5.37 -2.09
N ARG A 89 11.31 -5.58 -1.58
CA ARG A 89 12.13 -6.72 -2.01
C ARG A 89 11.46 -8.05 -1.70
N LEU A 90 10.82 -8.19 -0.54
CA LEU A 90 10.10 -9.40 -0.16
C LEU A 90 8.81 -9.57 -0.98
N LEU A 91 8.03 -8.50 -1.17
CA LEU A 91 6.81 -8.52 -1.97
C LEU A 91 7.08 -8.72 -3.46
N SER A 92 8.29 -8.38 -3.95
CA SER A 92 8.68 -8.57 -5.35
C SER A 92 8.67 -10.04 -5.82
N ILE A 93 8.63 -10.98 -4.86
CA ILE A 93 8.46 -12.41 -5.12
C ILE A 93 7.10 -12.68 -5.79
N SER A 94 6.01 -12.11 -5.26
CA SER A 94 4.65 -12.31 -5.79
C SER A 94 4.14 -11.16 -6.65
N HIS A 95 4.72 -9.96 -6.49
CA HIS A 95 4.28 -8.75 -7.17
C HIS A 95 5.38 -8.12 -8.04
N ARG A 96 4.98 -7.30 -9.01
CA ARG A 96 5.85 -6.39 -9.75
C ARG A 96 5.53 -4.94 -9.37
N VAL A 97 6.54 -4.09 -9.33
CA VAL A 97 6.33 -2.63 -9.17
C VAL A 97 5.74 -2.10 -10.47
N LEU A 98 4.63 -1.36 -10.35
CA LEU A 98 4.00 -0.66 -11.46
C LEU A 98 4.38 0.82 -11.47
N ASP A 99 4.38 1.46 -10.30
CA ASP A 99 4.59 2.90 -10.18
C ASP A 99 5.25 3.26 -8.84
N LEU A 100 5.91 4.41 -8.81
CA LEU A 100 6.61 4.96 -7.67
C LEU A 100 6.41 6.47 -7.59
N GLY A 101 5.87 6.94 -6.47
CA GLY A 101 5.76 8.36 -6.14
C GLY A 101 6.59 8.71 -4.92
N LEU A 102 7.27 9.87 -4.97
CA LEU A 102 7.87 10.49 -3.80
C LEU A 102 7.07 11.74 -3.43
N PHE A 103 6.86 11.94 -2.14
CA PHE A 103 6.04 13.00 -1.60
C PHE A 103 6.78 13.72 -0.48
N ASP A 104 6.99 15.00 -0.70
CA ASP A 104 7.34 15.94 0.35
C ASP A 104 6.03 16.48 0.93
N PHE A 105 5.58 15.90 2.05
CA PHE A 105 4.39 16.36 2.78
C PHE A 105 4.72 17.40 3.85
N LEU A 106 5.97 17.47 4.28
CA LEU A 106 6.44 18.32 5.35
C LEU A 106 7.56 19.19 4.77
N PRO A 107 7.22 20.32 4.13
CA PRO A 107 8.24 21.19 3.57
C PRO A 107 9.23 21.58 4.68
N PHE A 108 10.52 21.52 4.34
CA PHE A 108 11.66 21.80 5.23
C PHE A 108 12.00 20.69 6.25
N ASP A 109 11.29 19.56 6.24
CA ASP A 109 11.70 18.31 6.88
C ASP A 109 12.52 17.47 5.86
N GLU A 110 13.53 16.74 6.32
CA GLU A 110 14.30 15.82 5.46
C GLU A 110 13.53 14.53 5.15
N SER A 111 12.37 14.34 5.79
CA SER A 111 11.51 13.19 5.64
C SER A 111 10.81 13.18 4.28
N VAL A 112 11.21 12.26 3.41
CA VAL A 112 10.54 12.00 2.13
C VAL A 112 9.63 10.78 2.26
N GLU A 113 8.33 10.99 2.04
CA GLU A 113 7.39 9.89 1.92
C GLU A 113 7.48 9.24 0.54
N CYS A 114 7.39 7.92 0.53
CA CYS A 114 7.42 7.11 -0.67
C CYS A 114 6.12 6.33 -0.79
N CYS A 115 5.59 6.24 -2.00
CA CYS A 115 4.48 5.35 -2.34
C CYS A 115 4.85 4.46 -3.51
N VAL A 116 4.70 3.16 -3.35
CA VAL A 116 4.97 2.16 -4.36
C VAL A 116 3.68 1.43 -4.68
N VAL A 117 3.31 1.40 -5.96
CA VAL A 117 2.18 0.59 -6.43
C VAL A 117 2.72 -0.71 -7.00
N MET A 118 2.17 -1.83 -6.54
CA MET A 118 2.56 -3.15 -6.98
C MET A 118 1.35 -3.96 -7.47
N LEU A 119 1.55 -4.79 -8.48
CA LEU A 119 0.53 -5.69 -9.02
C LEU A 119 1.01 -7.13 -8.95
N ARG A 120 0.14 -8.05 -8.54
CA ARG A 120 0.44 -9.47 -8.47
C ARG A 120 0.76 -9.98 -9.88
N ARG A 121 1.81 -10.81 -9.98
CA ARG A 121 2.43 -11.17 -11.28
C ARG A 121 1.54 -12.00 -12.20
N ASP A 122 0.55 -12.69 -11.65
CA ASP A 122 -0.42 -13.56 -12.33
C ASP A 122 -1.70 -12.81 -12.76
N VAL A 123 -1.84 -11.53 -12.42
CA VAL A 123 -3.00 -10.69 -12.78
C VAL A 123 -2.73 -9.95 -14.11
N VAL A 124 -2.34 -10.69 -15.16
CA VAL A 124 -2.04 -10.15 -16.51
C VAL A 124 -3.11 -10.59 -17.51
#